data_AF-A0A9J7EW20-F1
#
_entry.id   AF-A0A9J7EW20-F1
#
_cell.length_a   1.000
_cell.length_b   1.000
_cell.length_c   1.000
_cell.angle_alpha   90.00
_cell.angle_beta   90.00
_cell.angle_gamma   90.00
#
_symmetry.space_group_name_H-M   'P 1'
#
loop_
_entity.id
_entity.type
_entity.pdbx_description
1 polymer ?
#
loop_
_entity_poly.entity_id
_entity_poly.type
_entity_poly.pdbx_seq_one_letter_code
_entity_poly.pdbx_strand_id
1 'polypeptide(L)'
;VSIFVGSAWKWSEKRQQYYLHQFAVEQADFNFRNPAVKQEMFEIMKFWLDKGVDGFRVDALPYLVEADPADHGGKYPDEPLSGLPQFESHQLGYTIPLYTKDLIESYDVIYEWRDFIDEYNKEHGGDTRVLFSEGYANITMTMLYYGNEEGRIGTHIPFNFDFITDVSSKSNARDFVYTTLKWLTYMPYGAVANWQFGNHDNNRMPTRFRHDMVD
;
A
#
# COMPACT_ATOMS: atom_id res chain seq x y z
N VAL A 1 -1.65 -14.35 -8.49
CA VAL A 1 -2.53 -13.89 -9.61
C VAL A 1 -2.41 -12.37 -9.66
N SER A 2 -2.36 -11.75 -10.84
CA SER A 2 -2.35 -10.28 -10.95
C SER A 2 -3.66 -9.68 -10.39
N ILE A 3 -3.59 -8.48 -9.82
CA ILE A 3 -4.73 -7.73 -9.32
C ILE A 3 -5.77 -7.46 -10.41
N PHE A 4 -5.35 -7.29 -11.67
CA PHE A 4 -6.29 -7.02 -12.75
C PHE A 4 -6.88 -8.29 -13.37
N VAL A 5 -6.05 -9.26 -13.75
CA VAL A 5 -6.46 -10.62 -14.15
C VAL A 5 -5.22 -11.41 -14.60
N GLY A 6 -5.26 -12.74 -14.46
CA GLY A 6 -4.29 -13.65 -15.05
C GLY A 6 -3.06 -13.90 -14.19
N SER A 7 -2.09 -14.61 -14.77
CA SER A 7 -0.78 -14.80 -14.14
C SER A 7 -0.13 -13.45 -13.87
N ALA A 8 0.49 -13.28 -12.69
CA ALA A 8 1.37 -12.14 -12.40
C ALA A 8 2.76 -12.31 -13.03
N TRP A 9 3.03 -13.45 -13.67
CA TRP A 9 4.28 -13.73 -14.37
C TRP A 9 4.06 -13.65 -15.87
N LYS A 10 4.84 -12.78 -16.53
CA LYS A 10 4.85 -12.65 -18.00
C LYS A 10 6.19 -13.10 -18.58
N TRP A 11 6.14 -13.99 -19.57
CA TRP A 11 7.32 -14.42 -20.30
C TRP A 11 7.87 -13.31 -21.20
N SER A 12 9.19 -13.12 -21.17
CA SER A 12 9.92 -12.22 -22.06
C SER A 12 10.75 -13.01 -23.07
N GLU A 13 10.40 -12.94 -24.35
CA GLU A 13 11.15 -13.61 -25.42
C GLU A 13 12.59 -13.10 -25.54
N LYS A 14 12.84 -11.82 -25.22
CA LYS A 14 14.19 -11.25 -25.29
C LYS A 14 15.11 -11.78 -24.18
N ARG A 15 14.56 -11.91 -22.97
CA ARG A 15 15.33 -12.29 -21.76
C ARG A 15 15.29 -13.79 -21.50
N GLN A 16 14.36 -14.52 -22.12
CA GLN A 16 14.08 -15.94 -21.87
C GLN A 16 13.81 -16.21 -20.38
N GLN A 17 13.08 -15.30 -19.73
CA GLN A 17 12.68 -15.38 -18.33
C GLN A 17 11.29 -14.76 -18.16
N TYR A 18 10.62 -15.14 -17.07
CA TYR A 18 9.43 -14.41 -16.61
C TYR A 18 9.84 -13.16 -15.84
N TYR A 19 9.04 -12.10 -15.97
CA TYR A 19 9.08 -10.95 -15.07
C TYR A 19 7.75 -10.85 -14.31
N LEU A 20 7.82 -10.24 -13.13
CA LEU A 20 6.66 -10.04 -12.26
C LEU A 20 5.90 -8.77 -12.65
N HIS A 21 4.57 -8.86 -12.65
CA HIS A 21 3.64 -7.75 -12.72
C HIS A 21 2.45 -8.03 -11.79
N GLN A 22 2.41 -7.38 -10.63
CA GLN A 22 1.30 -7.45 -9.68
C GLN A 22 0.04 -6.81 -10.27
N PHE A 23 0.21 -5.81 -11.12
CA PHE A 23 -0.85 -5.08 -11.82
C PHE A 23 -0.91 -5.45 -13.32
N ALA A 24 -0.99 -4.46 -14.22
CA ALA A 24 -1.02 -4.70 -15.66
C ALA A 24 0.31 -5.28 -16.16
N VAL A 25 0.28 -5.98 -17.30
CA VAL A 25 1.47 -6.61 -17.91
C VAL A 25 2.57 -5.59 -18.21
N GLU A 26 2.19 -4.35 -18.52
CA GLU A 26 3.09 -3.23 -18.80
C GLU A 26 3.70 -2.61 -17.53
N GLN A 27 3.15 -2.93 -16.35
CA GLN A 27 3.60 -2.45 -15.04
C GLN A 27 4.50 -3.51 -14.38
N ALA A 28 5.72 -3.67 -14.90
CA ALA A 28 6.69 -4.59 -14.33
C ALA A 28 7.16 -4.13 -12.94
N ASP A 29 7.15 -5.02 -11.96
CA ASP A 29 7.55 -4.71 -10.60
C ASP A 29 9.06 -4.49 -10.47
N PHE A 30 9.43 -3.51 -9.64
CA PHE A 30 10.81 -3.30 -9.25
C PHE A 30 11.22 -4.26 -8.14
N ASN A 31 12.47 -4.72 -8.17
CA ASN A 31 13.03 -5.47 -7.06
C ASN A 31 13.53 -4.52 -5.97
N PHE A 32 12.73 -4.29 -4.93
CA PHE A 32 13.08 -3.40 -3.81
C PHE A 32 14.20 -3.92 -2.88
N ARG A 33 14.60 -5.20 -3.01
CA ARG A 33 15.83 -5.70 -2.37
C ARG A 33 17.10 -5.21 -3.08
N ASN A 34 16.99 -4.66 -4.30
CA ASN A 34 18.12 -4.08 -5.01
C ASN A 34 18.42 -2.66 -4.51
N PRO A 35 19.60 -2.38 -3.92
CA PRO A 35 19.93 -1.04 -3.43
C PRO A 35 19.93 0.03 -4.53
N ALA A 36 20.19 -0.32 -5.79
CA ALA A 36 20.10 0.63 -6.90
C ALA A 36 18.67 1.09 -7.18
N VAL A 37 17.67 0.23 -6.98
CA VAL A 37 16.25 0.61 -7.09
C VAL A 37 15.89 1.58 -5.98
N LYS A 38 16.30 1.30 -4.74
CA LYS A 38 16.05 2.20 -3.61
C LYS A 38 16.71 3.57 -3.82
N GLN A 39 17.96 3.59 -4.30
CA GLN A 39 18.64 4.84 -4.63
C GLN A 39 17.89 5.65 -5.68
N GLU A 40 17.44 5.00 -6.77
CA GLU A 40 16.68 5.68 -7.82
C GLU A 40 15.40 6.33 -7.27
N MET A 41 14.70 5.68 -6.34
CA MET A 41 13.51 6.25 -5.69
C MET A 41 13.86 7.51 -4.87
N PHE A 42 15.01 7.55 -4.18
CA PHE A 42 15.47 8.75 -3.49
C PHE A 42 15.78 9.89 -4.49
N GLU A 43 16.45 9.59 -5.61
CA GLU A 43 16.74 10.59 -6.65
C GLU A 43 15.46 11.17 -7.27
N ILE A 44 14.44 10.32 -7.51
CA ILE A 44 13.13 10.75 -8.00
C ILE A 44 12.45 11.68 -7.00
N MET A 45 12.39 11.30 -5.72
CA MET A 45 11.80 12.14 -4.68
C MET A 45 12.55 13.47 -4.57
N LYS A 46 13.88 13.42 -4.52
CA LYS A 46 14.73 14.62 -4.46
C LYS A 46 14.46 15.57 -5.63
N PHE A 47 14.42 15.05 -6.85
CA PHE A 47 14.18 15.86 -8.04
C PHE A 47 12.88 16.67 -7.95
N TRP A 48 11.80 16.05 -7.47
CA TRP A 48 10.51 16.74 -7.32
C TRP A 48 10.50 17.70 -6.13
N LEU A 49 11.12 17.34 -5.00
CA LEU A 49 11.24 18.25 -3.85
C LEU A 49 12.07 19.49 -4.19
N ASP A 50 13.14 19.34 -4.96
CA ASP A 50 13.97 20.44 -5.47
C ASP A 50 13.18 21.37 -6.40
N LYS A 51 12.11 20.85 -7.03
CA LYS A 51 11.15 21.65 -7.81
C LYS A 51 10.08 22.34 -6.97
N GLY A 52 10.03 22.07 -5.67
CA GLY A 52 9.13 22.71 -4.72
C GLY A 52 7.80 21.99 -4.51
N VAL A 53 7.71 20.68 -4.72
CA VAL A 53 6.52 19.93 -4.25
C VAL A 53 6.54 19.83 -2.71
N ASP A 54 5.37 19.89 -2.09
CA ASP A 54 5.22 19.85 -0.63
C ASP A 54 5.15 18.43 -0.06
N GLY A 55 5.29 17.40 -0.89
CA GLY A 55 5.22 16.02 -0.45
C GLY A 55 4.73 15.05 -1.51
N PHE A 56 4.51 13.80 -1.09
CA PHE A 56 4.10 12.71 -1.96
C PHE A 56 2.97 11.90 -1.34
N ARG A 57 2.07 11.42 -2.21
CA ARG A 57 1.28 10.23 -1.98
C ARG A 57 1.95 9.06 -2.69
N VAL A 58 2.26 7.98 -1.98
CA VAL A 58 2.85 6.78 -2.57
C VAL A 58 1.81 5.66 -2.60
N ASP A 59 1.66 5.09 -3.78
CA ASP A 59 0.59 4.15 -4.15
C ASP A 59 1.08 2.70 -4.04
N ALA A 60 0.14 1.77 -3.87
CA ALA A 60 0.35 0.32 -3.96
C ALA A 60 1.42 -0.27 -3.01
N LEU A 61 1.64 0.36 -1.85
CA LEU A 61 2.67 -0.05 -0.90
C LEU A 61 2.57 -1.49 -0.36
N PRO A 62 1.37 -2.11 -0.24
CA PRO A 62 1.26 -3.51 0.11
C PRO A 62 2.02 -4.48 -0.80
N TYR A 63 2.36 -4.08 -2.03
CA TYR A 63 2.93 -4.92 -3.07
C TYR A 63 4.40 -4.58 -3.39
N LEU A 64 5.11 -3.88 -2.51
CA LEU A 64 6.51 -3.49 -2.75
C LEU A 64 7.48 -4.68 -2.76
N VAL A 65 7.20 -5.69 -1.93
CA VAL A 65 8.11 -6.80 -1.68
C VAL A 65 7.35 -8.12 -1.68
N GLU A 66 7.82 -9.07 -2.49
CA GLU A 66 7.39 -10.47 -2.48
C GLU A 66 8.40 -11.37 -1.78
N ALA A 67 8.03 -12.63 -1.51
CA ALA A 67 8.89 -13.60 -0.86
C ALA A 67 10.19 -13.85 -1.64
N ASP A 68 11.31 -13.91 -0.91
CA ASP A 68 12.61 -14.19 -1.51
C ASP A 68 12.73 -15.70 -1.83
N PRO A 69 13.02 -16.10 -3.07
CA PRO A 69 13.19 -17.51 -3.42
C PRO A 69 14.29 -18.21 -2.59
N ALA A 70 15.27 -17.47 -2.04
CA ALA A 70 16.31 -18.03 -1.17
C ALA A 70 15.73 -18.69 0.09
N ASP A 71 14.64 -18.14 0.65
CA ASP A 71 13.95 -18.68 1.83
C ASP A 71 13.03 -19.87 1.49
N HIS A 72 12.87 -20.15 0.20
CA HIS A 72 11.94 -21.13 -0.35
C HIS A 72 12.63 -22.14 -1.28
N GLY A 73 13.90 -22.46 -1.00
CA GLY A 73 14.64 -23.51 -1.73
C GLY A 73 14.98 -23.13 -3.17
N GLY A 74 15.19 -21.84 -3.44
CA GLY A 74 15.55 -21.30 -4.75
C GLY A 74 14.38 -21.13 -5.71
N LYS A 75 13.13 -21.11 -5.22
CA LYS A 75 11.92 -20.93 -6.03
C LYS A 75 10.98 -19.94 -5.38
N TYR A 76 10.25 -19.19 -6.19
CA TYR A 76 9.13 -18.41 -5.68
C TYR A 76 8.05 -19.37 -5.17
N PRO A 77 7.60 -19.25 -3.92
CA PRO A 77 6.57 -20.12 -3.37
C PRO A 77 5.22 -19.85 -4.03
N ASP A 78 4.43 -20.91 -4.24
CA ASP A 78 3.04 -20.76 -4.65
C ASP A 78 2.21 -20.21 -3.50
N GLU A 79 1.31 -19.29 -3.82
CA GLU A 79 0.36 -18.76 -2.85
C GLU A 79 -0.63 -19.82 -2.36
N PRO A 80 -1.04 -19.80 -1.09
CA PRO A 80 -2.14 -20.62 -0.63
C PRO A 80 -3.42 -20.38 -1.45
N LEU A 81 -4.15 -21.43 -1.77
CA LEU A 81 -5.44 -21.31 -2.45
C LEU A 81 -6.51 -20.81 -1.48
N SER A 82 -7.42 -19.95 -1.95
CA SER A 82 -8.57 -19.51 -1.14
C SER A 82 -9.60 -20.61 -0.91
N GLY A 83 -9.65 -21.61 -1.80
CA GLY A 83 -10.64 -22.70 -1.78
C GLY A 83 -12.05 -22.27 -2.20
N LEU A 84 -12.22 -21.04 -2.68
CA LEU A 84 -13.49 -20.47 -3.08
C LEU A 84 -13.87 -20.93 -4.50
N PRO A 85 -14.98 -21.68 -4.69
CA PRO A 85 -15.28 -22.34 -5.96
C PRO A 85 -15.66 -21.37 -7.10
N GLN A 86 -15.97 -20.12 -6.79
CA GLN A 86 -16.31 -19.10 -7.77
C GLN A 86 -15.10 -18.49 -8.49
N PHE A 87 -13.88 -18.79 -8.04
CA PHE A 87 -12.66 -18.24 -8.64
C PHE A 87 -11.87 -19.33 -9.37
N GLU A 88 -11.63 -19.10 -10.65
CA GLU A 88 -10.71 -19.89 -11.46
C GLU A 88 -9.26 -19.39 -11.29
N SER A 89 -8.29 -20.18 -11.74
CA SER A 89 -6.86 -19.94 -11.51
C SER A 89 -6.31 -18.61 -12.05
N HIS A 90 -7.02 -17.99 -12.98
CA HIS A 90 -6.66 -16.71 -13.59
C HIS A 90 -7.40 -15.51 -12.95
N GLN A 91 -8.25 -15.72 -11.95
CA GLN A 91 -9.09 -14.68 -11.35
C GLN A 91 -8.55 -14.24 -9.99
N LEU A 92 -8.58 -12.93 -9.73
CA LEU A 92 -8.28 -12.39 -8.41
C LEU A 92 -9.23 -13.00 -7.37
N GLY A 93 -8.69 -13.46 -6.25
CA GLY A 93 -9.43 -14.21 -5.23
C GLY A 93 -9.19 -15.72 -5.27
N TYR A 94 -8.55 -16.26 -6.32
CA TYR A 94 -8.13 -17.67 -6.37
C TYR A 94 -7.07 -18.01 -5.31
N THR A 95 -6.17 -17.06 -5.03
CA THR A 95 -5.08 -17.19 -4.06
C THR A 95 -5.27 -16.23 -2.88
N ILE A 96 -4.75 -16.63 -1.70
CA ILE A 96 -4.52 -15.75 -0.55
C ILE A 96 -3.11 -15.17 -0.71
N PRO A 97 -2.92 -13.84 -0.77
CA PRO A 97 -1.62 -13.24 -1.08
C PRO A 97 -0.71 -13.20 0.16
N LEU A 98 -0.23 -14.36 0.61
CA LEU A 98 0.65 -14.51 1.76
C LEU A 98 2.10 -14.12 1.44
N TYR A 99 2.56 -14.44 0.23
CA TYR A 99 3.93 -14.24 -0.23
C TYR A 99 4.11 -13.03 -1.12
N THR A 100 3.01 -12.35 -1.48
CA THR A 100 3.00 -11.26 -2.46
C THR A 100 2.37 -9.96 -1.96
N LYS A 101 1.92 -9.92 -0.70
CA LYS A 101 1.31 -8.73 -0.11
C LYS A 101 1.63 -8.59 1.37
N ASP A 102 1.85 -7.36 1.81
CA ASP A 102 2.05 -6.96 3.21
C ASP A 102 3.29 -7.61 3.87
N LEU A 103 4.32 -7.98 3.10
CA LEU A 103 5.58 -8.48 3.69
C LEU A 103 6.23 -7.39 4.55
N ILE A 104 6.81 -7.80 5.68
CA ILE A 104 7.31 -6.87 6.71
C ILE A 104 8.44 -5.98 6.19
N GLU A 105 9.25 -6.48 5.26
CA GLU A 105 10.34 -5.73 4.64
C GLU A 105 9.84 -4.55 3.79
N SER A 106 8.57 -4.55 3.36
CA SER A 106 7.96 -3.41 2.66
C SER A 106 7.95 -2.16 3.55
N TYR A 107 7.77 -2.33 4.86
CA TYR A 107 7.73 -1.22 5.80
C TYR A 107 9.13 -0.64 6.05
N ASP A 108 10.19 -1.44 5.98
CA ASP A 108 11.56 -0.94 6.08
C ASP A 108 11.90 0.04 4.96
N VAL A 109 11.46 -0.23 3.73
CA VAL A 109 11.60 0.69 2.60
C VAL A 109 10.88 2.02 2.88
N ILE A 110 9.71 1.96 3.50
CA ILE A 110 8.90 3.14 3.82
C ILE A 110 9.55 3.97 4.93
N TYR A 111 10.13 3.31 5.93
CA TYR A 111 10.90 3.97 6.97
C TYR A 111 12.15 4.66 6.39
N GLU A 112 12.85 4.01 5.44
CA GLU A 112 13.98 4.64 4.73
C GLU A 112 13.54 5.88 3.94
N TRP A 113 12.37 5.86 3.29
CA TRP A 113 11.82 7.06 2.65
C TRP A 113 11.48 8.16 3.65
N ARG A 114 10.97 7.79 4.83
CA ARG A 114 10.72 8.78 5.89
C ARG A 114 12.01 9.41 6.38
N ASP A 115 13.05 8.61 6.64
CA ASP A 115 14.37 9.09 7.05
C ASP A 115 14.94 10.09 6.02
N PHE A 116 14.79 9.78 4.72
CA PHE A 116 15.17 10.69 3.64
C PHE A 116 14.40 12.03 3.67
N ILE A 117 13.07 11.99 3.81
CA ILE A 117 12.23 13.20 3.86
C ILE A 117 12.55 14.05 5.09
N ASP A 118 12.82 13.42 6.24
CA ASP A 118 13.16 14.12 7.47
C ASP A 118 14.52 14.85 7.36
N GLU A 119 15.54 14.19 6.79
CA GLU A 119 16.82 14.86 6.52
C GLU A 119 16.67 15.98 5.48
N TYR A 120 15.89 15.75 4.41
CA TYR A 120 15.61 16.79 3.41
C TYR A 120 14.97 18.03 4.05
N ASN A 121 13.96 17.84 4.90
CA ASN A 121 13.29 18.93 5.61
C ASN A 121 14.25 19.69 6.55
N LYS A 122 15.12 18.97 7.25
CA LYS A 122 16.14 19.58 8.14
C LYS A 122 17.16 20.42 7.37
N GLU A 123 17.58 19.96 6.19
CA GLU A 123 18.53 20.69 5.33
C GLU A 123 17.92 21.95 4.70
N HIS A 124 16.64 21.89 4.29
CA HIS A 124 16.02 22.95 3.48
C HIS A 124 15.14 23.92 4.30
N GLY A 125 14.69 23.51 5.49
CA GLY A 125 13.78 24.29 6.32
C GLY A 125 12.44 24.61 5.63
N GLY A 126 11.76 25.64 6.14
CA GLY A 126 10.43 26.03 5.70
C GLY A 126 9.34 25.08 6.21
N ASP A 127 8.23 25.03 5.50
CA ASP A 127 7.12 24.13 5.81
C ASP A 127 7.54 22.68 5.57
N THR A 128 7.02 21.78 6.41
CA THR A 128 7.35 20.35 6.37
C THR A 128 6.82 19.72 5.10
N ARG A 129 7.70 19.05 4.35
CA ARG A 129 7.32 18.17 3.25
C ARG A 129 6.85 16.83 3.79
N VAL A 130 5.71 16.35 3.32
CA VAL A 130 5.00 15.21 3.92
C VAL A 130 4.94 13.99 3.02
N LEU A 131 4.75 12.83 3.63
CA LEU A 131 4.62 11.54 2.96
C LEU A 131 3.31 10.89 3.39
N PHE A 132 2.45 10.59 2.43
CA PHE A 132 1.20 9.86 2.64
C PHE A 132 1.30 8.49 1.97
N SER A 133 0.92 7.44 2.69
CA SER A 133 0.91 6.08 2.17
C SER A 133 -0.49 5.64 1.76
N GLU A 134 -0.59 4.95 0.63
CA GLU A 134 -1.76 4.18 0.27
C GLU A 134 -1.45 2.68 0.34
N GLY A 135 -2.34 1.98 1.03
CA GLY A 135 -2.37 0.53 1.06
C GLY A 135 -3.67 0.02 1.66
N TYR A 136 -4.42 -0.76 0.90
CA TYR A 136 -5.57 -1.49 1.44
C TYR A 136 -5.06 -2.74 2.15
N ALA A 137 -5.00 -2.69 3.47
CA ALA A 137 -4.56 -3.80 4.32
C ALA A 137 -5.47 -3.93 5.56
N ASN A 138 -5.22 -4.95 6.37
CA ASN A 138 -5.87 -5.03 7.68
C ASN A 138 -5.36 -3.90 8.60
N ILE A 139 -6.07 -3.64 9.70
CA ILE A 139 -5.76 -2.50 10.58
C ILE A 139 -4.36 -2.58 11.18
N THR A 140 -3.89 -3.76 11.57
CA THR A 140 -2.55 -3.95 12.15
C THR A 140 -1.46 -3.59 11.16
N MET A 141 -1.55 -4.11 9.93
CA MET A 141 -0.60 -3.82 8.86
C MET A 141 -0.65 -2.35 8.46
N THR A 142 -1.85 -1.76 8.41
CA THR A 142 -2.02 -0.33 8.12
C THR A 142 -1.32 0.56 9.15
N MET A 143 -1.33 0.19 10.44
CA MET A 143 -0.68 0.99 11.47
C MET A 143 0.86 0.95 11.40
N LEU A 144 1.44 -0.10 10.84
CA LEU A 144 2.89 -0.18 10.61
C LEU A 144 3.38 0.92 9.65
N TYR A 145 2.51 1.49 8.80
CA TYR A 145 2.90 2.63 7.98
C TYR A 145 3.18 3.92 8.78
N TYR A 146 2.69 4.05 10.02
CA TYR A 146 3.10 5.15 10.90
C TYR A 146 4.47 4.91 11.54
N GLY A 147 4.82 3.65 11.76
CA GLY A 147 6.00 3.24 12.52
C GLY A 147 5.80 1.91 13.22
N ASN A 148 6.82 1.44 13.94
CA ASN A 148 6.80 0.18 14.67
C ASN A 148 7.16 0.34 16.16
N GLU A 149 7.05 -0.75 16.92
CA GLU A 149 7.36 -0.78 18.36
C GLU A 149 8.85 -0.56 18.69
N GLU A 150 9.74 -0.75 17.71
CA GLU A 150 11.18 -0.50 17.83
C GLU A 150 11.54 0.99 17.67
N GLY A 151 10.55 1.85 17.42
CA GLY A 151 10.73 3.29 17.27
C GLY A 151 11.09 3.73 15.85
N ARG A 152 10.97 2.86 14.83
CA ARG A 152 11.02 3.30 13.44
C ARG A 152 9.80 4.18 13.16
N ILE A 153 10.00 5.25 12.39
CA ILE A 153 8.96 6.19 12.02
C ILE A 153 8.71 6.05 10.52
N GLY A 154 7.44 5.91 10.13
CA GLY A 154 7.03 5.78 8.75
C GLY A 154 6.38 7.05 8.20
N THR A 155 5.46 6.85 7.27
CA THR A 155 4.71 7.93 6.64
C THR A 155 4.01 8.82 7.66
N HIS A 156 3.80 10.08 7.29
CA HIS A 156 3.09 11.03 8.15
C HIS A 156 1.64 10.58 8.36
N ILE A 157 1.01 10.06 7.31
CA ILE A 157 -0.38 9.58 7.31
C ILE A 157 -0.54 8.40 6.31
N PRO A 158 -0.84 7.18 6.75
CA PRO A 158 -1.51 6.18 5.94
C PRO A 158 -2.97 6.53 5.74
N PHE A 159 -3.44 6.46 4.50
CA PHE A 159 -4.82 6.76 4.19
C PHE A 159 -5.79 5.79 4.85
N ASN A 160 -6.81 6.37 5.47
CA ASN A 160 -7.88 5.64 6.12
C ASN A 160 -9.04 5.40 5.15
N PHE A 161 -9.08 4.18 4.61
CA PHE A 161 -10.13 3.75 3.69
C PHE A 161 -11.35 3.11 4.38
N ASP A 162 -11.47 3.18 5.70
CA ASP A 162 -12.54 2.53 6.45
C ASP A 162 -13.94 2.97 5.99
N PHE A 163 -14.11 4.24 5.62
CA PHE A 163 -15.37 4.78 5.08
C PHE A 163 -15.68 4.34 3.63
N ILE A 164 -14.74 3.65 2.99
CA ILE A 164 -14.91 3.00 1.69
C ILE A 164 -15.13 1.51 1.85
N THR A 165 -14.37 0.85 2.73
CA THR A 165 -14.35 -0.62 2.84
C THR A 165 -15.38 -1.18 3.82
N ASP A 166 -15.68 -0.48 4.91
CA ASP A 166 -16.36 -1.07 6.08
C ASP A 166 -17.77 -0.52 6.30
N VAL A 167 -18.10 0.65 5.73
CA VAL A 167 -19.43 1.25 5.84
C VAL A 167 -20.03 1.63 4.49
N SER A 168 -21.37 1.55 4.42
CA SER A 168 -22.15 1.84 3.20
C SER A 168 -23.58 2.24 3.56
N SER A 169 -24.46 2.36 2.56
CA SER A 169 -25.91 2.52 2.75
C SER A 169 -26.59 1.43 3.60
N LYS A 170 -25.94 0.28 3.78
CA LYS A 170 -26.42 -0.83 4.63
C LYS A 170 -26.09 -0.63 6.12
N SER A 171 -25.20 0.32 6.43
CA SER A 171 -24.70 0.55 7.78
C SER A 171 -25.66 1.39 8.61
N ASN A 172 -25.79 1.04 9.89
CA ASN A 172 -26.51 1.84 10.88
C ASN A 172 -25.52 2.65 11.74
N ALA A 173 -26.01 3.53 12.61
CA ALA A 173 -25.18 4.43 13.41
C ALA A 173 -24.14 3.71 14.30
N ARG A 174 -24.41 2.49 14.78
CA ARG A 174 -23.45 1.70 15.57
C ARG A 174 -22.26 1.29 14.72
N ASP A 175 -22.49 0.94 13.46
CA ASP A 175 -21.42 0.56 12.53
C ASP A 175 -20.51 1.77 12.29
N PHE A 176 -21.07 2.96 12.05
CA PHE A 176 -20.28 4.20 11.91
C PHE A 176 -19.42 4.52 13.14
N VAL A 177 -19.99 4.39 14.34
CA VAL A 177 -19.26 4.62 15.60
C VAL A 177 -18.13 3.60 15.73
N TYR A 178 -18.40 2.31 15.49
CA TYR A 178 -17.39 1.26 15.57
C TYR A 178 -16.26 1.48 14.56
N THR A 179 -16.58 1.79 13.31
CA THR A 179 -15.61 2.08 12.25
C THR A 179 -14.76 3.30 12.57
N THR A 180 -15.36 4.36 13.10
CA THR A 180 -14.60 5.55 13.54
C THR A 180 -13.66 5.21 14.70
N LEU A 181 -14.15 4.47 15.70
CA LEU A 181 -13.36 4.08 16.86
C LEU A 181 -12.24 3.10 16.51
N LYS A 182 -12.40 2.27 15.47
CA LYS A 182 -11.36 1.34 15.00
C LYS A 182 -10.05 2.08 14.73
N TRP A 183 -10.06 3.11 13.89
CA TRP A 183 -8.84 3.87 13.60
C TRP A 183 -8.29 4.57 14.84
N LEU A 184 -9.14 5.25 15.61
CA LEU A 184 -8.74 6.02 16.79
C LEU A 184 -8.18 5.15 17.92
N THR A 185 -8.57 3.88 17.97
CA THR A 185 -8.11 2.91 18.98
C THR A 185 -6.78 2.27 18.58
N TYR A 186 -6.57 2.00 17.30
CA TYR A 186 -5.38 1.31 16.80
C TYR A 186 -4.23 2.25 16.45
N MET A 187 -4.51 3.52 16.12
CA MET A 187 -3.45 4.46 15.75
C MET A 187 -2.46 4.68 16.90
N PRO A 188 -1.15 4.77 16.60
CA PRO A 188 -0.16 4.98 17.64
C PRO A 188 -0.28 6.37 18.27
N TYR A 189 0.17 6.49 19.52
CA TYR A 189 0.14 7.76 20.24
C TYR A 189 0.91 8.84 19.48
N GLY A 190 0.32 10.03 19.36
CA GLY A 190 0.94 11.18 18.65
C GLY A 190 0.78 11.15 17.13
N ALA A 191 0.20 10.09 16.54
CA ALA A 191 -0.12 10.05 15.13
C ALA A 191 -1.30 10.98 14.75
N VAL A 192 -1.46 11.24 13.45
CA VAL A 192 -2.52 12.12 12.91
C VAL A 192 -3.59 11.28 12.21
N ALA A 193 -4.80 11.27 12.76
CA ALA A 193 -5.93 10.58 12.12
C ALA A 193 -6.35 11.28 10.82
N ASN A 194 -6.92 10.50 9.91
CA ASN A 194 -7.48 10.99 8.65
C ASN A 194 -8.70 10.13 8.25
N TRP A 195 -9.49 10.60 7.28
CA TRP A 195 -10.74 9.97 6.87
C TRP A 195 -10.96 10.14 5.37
N GLN A 196 -10.93 9.06 4.57
CA GLN A 196 -11.29 9.12 3.15
C GLN A 196 -12.67 8.56 2.87
N PHE A 197 -13.48 9.36 2.20
CA PHE A 197 -14.83 8.99 1.77
C PHE A 197 -14.90 8.58 0.29
N GLY A 198 -13.80 8.68 -0.45
CA GLY A 198 -13.73 8.26 -1.85
C GLY A 198 -12.37 8.56 -2.47
N ASN A 199 -12.14 7.93 -3.62
CA ASN A 199 -11.00 8.14 -4.50
C ASN A 199 -11.43 7.73 -5.92
N HIS A 200 -10.46 7.58 -6.84
CA HIS A 200 -10.72 7.25 -8.24
C HIS A 200 -10.91 5.74 -8.52
N ASP A 201 -10.55 4.87 -7.58
CA ASP A 201 -10.67 3.40 -7.70
C ASP A 201 -11.99 2.86 -7.16
N ASN A 202 -12.78 3.71 -6.49
CA ASN A 202 -14.02 3.30 -5.84
C ASN A 202 -15.22 4.10 -6.33
N ASN A 203 -16.40 3.47 -6.23
CA ASN A 203 -17.68 4.14 -6.47
C ASN A 203 -17.79 5.42 -5.61
N ARG A 204 -18.35 6.48 -6.17
CA ARG A 204 -18.50 7.78 -5.50
C ARG A 204 -19.33 7.66 -4.21
N MET A 205 -19.03 8.52 -3.24
CA MET A 205 -19.67 8.52 -1.91
C MET A 205 -21.21 8.47 -1.95
N PRO A 206 -21.93 9.31 -2.72
CA PRO A 206 -23.41 9.27 -2.74
C PRO A 206 -23.99 7.94 -3.24
N THR A 207 -23.24 7.24 -4.10
CA THR A 207 -23.64 5.94 -4.66
C THR A 207 -23.38 4.79 -3.69
N ARG A 208 -22.30 4.84 -2.89
CA ARG A 208 -22.04 3.85 -1.83
C ARG A 208 -22.97 4.03 -0.64
N PHE A 209 -23.29 5.28 -0.31
CA PHE A 209 -24.28 5.66 0.69
C PHE A 209 -25.62 5.96 0.00
N ARG A 210 -26.21 7.12 0.29
CA ARG A 210 -27.44 7.59 -0.31
C ARG A 210 -27.31 9.09 -0.58
N HIS A 211 -28.10 9.60 -1.52
CA HIS A 211 -28.06 11.02 -1.88
C HIS A 211 -28.43 11.95 -0.71
N ASP A 212 -29.29 11.51 0.22
CA ASP A 212 -29.71 12.24 1.42
C ASP A 212 -28.66 12.28 2.55
N MET A 213 -27.47 11.70 2.35
CA MET A 213 -26.38 11.68 3.33
C MET A 213 -25.18 12.57 2.93
N VAL A 214 -25.30 13.35 1.86
CA VAL A 214 -24.19 14.13 1.27
C VAL A 214 -24.48 15.63 1.18
N ASP A 215 -25.71 16.05 1.52
CA ASP A 215 -26.17 17.45 1.49
C ASP A 215 -25.65 18.26 2.68
#